data_AF-A0A6A4PUG1-F1
#
_entry.id   AF-A0A6A4PUG1-F1
#
_cell.length_a   1.000
_cell.length_b   1.000
_cell.length_c   1.000
_cell.angle_alpha   90.00
_cell.angle_beta   90.00
_cell.angle_gamma   90.00
#
_symmetry.space_group_name_H-M   'P 1'
#
loop_
_entity.id
_entity.type
_entity.pdbx_description
1 polymer ?
#
loop_
_entity_poly.entity_id
_entity_poly.type
_entity_poly.pdbx_seq_one_letter_code
_entity_poly.pdbx_strand_id
1 'polypeptide(L)'
;MHNFNVMHNDIQFKACDHVYKMQFTAGTTLKQREFPDIPEWEYDFKKFCDILGRNCRNDLIIDIIGAFDKVIFSQTQGNLKKVVFSLKDFSGDFINCTLWESHATKFEKYYNSHCNVEPMIILLTHARIKEGQGDDNFVHSNVGPLF
;
A
#
# COMPACT_ATOMS: atom_id res chain seq x y z
N MET A 1 -16.02 1.86 -20.23
CA MET A 1 -16.35 0.44 -20.00
C MET A 1 -17.86 0.27 -20.13
N HIS A 2 -18.36 -0.84 -20.68
CA HIS A 2 -19.80 -1.09 -20.79
C HIS A 2 -20.15 -2.54 -20.40
N ASN A 3 -21.41 -2.79 -20.04
CA ASN A 3 -21.97 -4.12 -19.73
C ASN A 3 -21.30 -4.83 -18.54
N PHE A 4 -21.07 -4.09 -17.44
CA PHE A 4 -20.62 -4.63 -16.17
C PHE A 4 -21.78 -4.65 -15.15
N ASN A 5 -21.67 -5.50 -14.14
CA ASN A 5 -22.61 -5.50 -13.03
C ASN A 5 -22.18 -4.51 -11.96
N VAL A 6 -23.15 -3.90 -11.29
CA VAL A 6 -22.94 -3.09 -10.08
C VAL A 6 -23.41 -3.91 -8.90
N MET A 7 -22.51 -4.19 -7.97
CA MET A 7 -22.75 -5.06 -6.81
C MET A 7 -22.40 -4.30 -5.53
N HIS A 8 -22.97 -4.71 -4.39
CA HIS A 8 -22.54 -4.17 -3.10
C HIS A 8 -21.04 -4.46 -2.86
N ASN A 9 -20.37 -3.46 -2.28
CA ASN A 9 -18.95 -3.51 -2.01
C ASN A 9 -18.67 -4.16 -0.64
N ASP A 10 -18.96 -5.46 -0.53
CA ASP A 10 -18.81 -6.21 0.73
C ASP A 10 -17.46 -6.93 0.85
N ILE A 11 -16.46 -6.52 0.06
CA ILE A 11 -15.12 -7.11 0.14
C ILE A 11 -14.41 -6.69 1.43
N GLN A 12 -13.54 -7.57 1.92
CA GLN A 12 -12.82 -7.38 3.17
C GLN A 12 -11.89 -6.15 3.14
N PHE A 13 -11.20 -5.93 2.01
CA PHE A 13 -10.31 -4.78 1.80
C PHE A 13 -10.75 -4.03 0.56
N LYS A 14 -11.10 -2.75 0.72
CA LYS A 14 -11.69 -1.93 -0.33
C LYS A 14 -10.70 -0.87 -0.81
N ALA A 15 -10.72 -0.60 -2.11
CA ALA A 15 -9.94 0.47 -2.72
C ALA A 15 -10.50 1.88 -2.43
N CYS A 16 -11.81 1.97 -2.19
CA CYS A 16 -12.50 3.20 -1.81
C CYS A 16 -13.69 2.87 -0.91
N ASP A 17 -14.28 3.90 -0.31
CA ASP A 17 -15.44 3.79 0.58
C ASP A 17 -16.79 3.71 -0.14
N HIS A 18 -16.78 3.67 -1.48
CA HIS A 18 -17.99 3.61 -2.28
C HIS A 18 -18.79 2.32 -2.00
N VAL A 19 -20.12 2.47 -1.83
CA VAL A 19 -21.05 1.40 -1.42
C VAL A 19 -21.16 0.28 -2.45
N TYR A 20 -20.82 0.57 -3.71
CA TYR A 20 -20.89 -0.37 -4.82
C TYR A 20 -19.53 -0.58 -5.48
N LYS A 21 -19.33 -1.78 -6.02
CA LYS A 21 -18.19 -2.16 -6.87
C LYS A 21 -18.68 -2.61 -8.24
N MET A 22 -17.79 -2.50 -9.23
CA MET A 22 -18.03 -3.02 -10.57
C MET A 22 -17.56 -4.48 -10.65
N GLN A 23 -18.35 -5.34 -11.27
CA GLN A 23 -18.00 -6.74 -11.53
C GLN A 23 -18.04 -7.01 -13.04
N PHE A 24 -16.92 -7.51 -13.57
CA PHE A 24 -16.83 -7.87 -14.97
C PHE A 24 -17.59 -9.17 -15.21
N THR A 25 -18.24 -9.24 -16.36
CA THR A 25 -18.98 -10.39 -16.85
C THR A 25 -18.43 -10.79 -18.22
N ALA A 26 -18.87 -11.94 -18.74
CA ALA A 26 -18.54 -12.35 -20.10
C ALA A 26 -18.97 -11.32 -21.18
N GLY A 27 -19.98 -10.48 -20.88
CA GLY A 27 -20.45 -9.42 -21.78
C GLY A 27 -19.74 -8.07 -21.60
N THR A 28 -18.87 -7.92 -20.59
CA THR A 28 -18.19 -6.66 -20.32
C THR A 28 -17.24 -6.30 -21.46
N THR A 29 -17.34 -5.06 -21.94
CA THR A 29 -16.49 -4.54 -23.02
C THR A 29 -15.60 -3.41 -22.52
N LEU A 30 -14.32 -3.52 -22.87
CA LEU A 30 -13.29 -2.53 -22.60
C LEU A 30 -12.89 -1.87 -23.92
N LYS A 31 -12.84 -0.55 -23.92
CA LYS A 31 -12.32 0.24 -25.03
C LYS A 31 -11.38 1.27 -24.44
N GLN A 32 -10.13 1.27 -24.90
CA GLN A 32 -9.18 2.32 -24.56
C GLN A 32 -9.68 3.64 -25.16
N ARG A 33 -9.62 4.68 -24.36
CA ARG A 33 -10.04 6.04 -24.68
C ARG A 33 -9.10 6.97 -23.93
N GLU A 34 -8.61 7.99 -24.61
CA GLU A 34 -7.85 9.07 -23.98
C GLU A 34 -8.84 10.01 -23.30
N PHE A 35 -8.56 10.31 -22.03
CA PHE A 35 -9.30 11.29 -21.24
C PHE A 35 -8.27 12.24 -20.64
N PRO A 36 -7.91 13.33 -21.35
CA PRO A 36 -6.83 14.22 -20.94
C PRO A 36 -7.09 14.92 -19.60
N ASP A 37 -8.35 15.04 -19.19
CA ASP A 37 -8.75 15.63 -17.92
C ASP A 37 -8.63 14.65 -16.73
N ILE A 38 -8.35 13.36 -16.98
CA ILE A 38 -8.15 12.36 -15.92
C ILE A 38 -6.64 12.27 -15.63
N PRO A 39 -6.21 12.53 -14.38
CA PRO A 39 -4.80 12.41 -14.02
C PRO A 39 -4.34 10.95 -14.13
N GLU A 40 -3.11 10.76 -14.60
CA GLU A 40 -2.50 9.42 -14.73
C GLU A 40 -2.22 8.79 -13.36
N TRP A 41 -1.86 9.63 -12.38
CA TRP A 41 -1.56 9.24 -11.02
C TRP A 41 -2.35 10.11 -10.06
N GLU A 42 -3.24 9.49 -9.29
CA GLU A 42 -3.96 10.11 -8.19
C GLU A 42 -3.64 9.28 -6.93
N TYR A 43 -3.12 9.95 -5.90
CA TYR A 43 -2.77 9.33 -4.63
C TYR A 43 -3.55 10.01 -3.51
N ASP A 44 -4.12 9.21 -2.61
CA ASP A 44 -4.76 9.72 -1.40
C ASP A 44 -3.91 9.36 -0.18
N PHE A 45 -2.94 10.24 0.13
CA PHE A 45 -1.97 9.97 1.19
C PHE A 45 -2.57 10.09 2.59
N LYS A 46 -2.59 8.98 3.31
CA LYS A 46 -3.00 8.98 4.70
C LYS A 46 -1.87 9.45 5.62
N LYS A 47 -2.20 10.39 6.51
CA LYS A 47 -1.26 10.91 7.52
C LYS A 47 -0.89 9.84 8.53
N PHE A 48 0.37 9.85 8.98
CA PHE A 48 0.84 8.86 9.93
C PHE A 48 0.17 9.03 11.29
N CYS A 49 -0.05 10.26 11.75
CA CYS A 49 -0.81 10.54 12.96
C CYS A 49 -2.24 9.96 12.95
N ASP A 50 -2.91 9.92 11.79
CA ASP A 50 -4.24 9.30 11.68
C ASP A 50 -4.17 7.78 11.78
N ILE A 51 -3.13 7.16 11.22
CA ILE A 51 -2.89 5.72 11.31
C ILE A 51 -2.58 5.34 12.76
N LEU A 52 -1.65 6.07 13.38
CA LEU A 52 -1.23 5.88 14.77
C LEU A 52 -2.39 6.11 15.75
N GLY A 53 -3.18 7.16 15.52
CA GLY A 53 -4.34 7.52 16.32
C GLY A 53 -5.58 6.67 16.05
N ARG A 54 -5.51 5.64 15.19
CA ARG A 54 -6.64 4.77 14.82
C ARG A 54 -7.84 5.53 14.25
N ASN A 55 -7.58 6.66 13.62
CA ASN A 55 -8.56 7.50 12.93
C ASN A 55 -8.71 7.08 11.44
N CYS A 56 -8.39 5.82 11.15
CA CYS A 56 -8.43 5.23 9.81
C CYS A 56 -9.36 4.01 9.80
N ARG A 57 -9.99 3.78 8.65
CA ARG A 57 -10.71 2.53 8.40
C ARG A 57 -9.72 1.43 8.03
N ASN A 58 -9.61 0.40 8.87
CA ASN A 58 -8.71 -0.74 8.63
C ASN A 58 -9.16 -1.65 7.47
N ASP A 59 -10.39 -1.48 6.98
CA ASP A 59 -10.93 -2.19 5.82
C ASP A 59 -10.68 -1.46 4.49
N LEU A 60 -10.08 -0.26 4.52
CA LEU A 60 -9.62 0.44 3.34
C LEU A 60 -8.12 0.19 3.12
N ILE A 61 -7.73 0.00 1.87
CA ILE A 61 -6.33 0.12 1.49
C ILE A 61 -5.97 1.61 1.38
N ILE A 62 -4.75 1.97 1.76
CA ILE A 62 -4.30 3.34 1.86
C ILE A 62 -3.03 3.56 1.04
N ASP A 63 -2.78 4.81 0.66
CA ASP A 63 -1.50 5.24 0.15
C ASP A 63 -0.75 6.01 1.25
N ILE A 64 0.56 5.82 1.33
CA ILE A 64 1.42 6.55 2.27
C ILE A 64 2.72 6.97 1.59
N ILE A 65 3.28 8.07 2.06
CA ILE A 65 4.56 8.60 1.62
C ILE A 65 5.40 8.98 2.84
N GLY A 66 6.68 8.63 2.83
CA GLY A 66 7.59 8.97 3.91
C GLY A 66 9.05 8.79 3.53
N ALA A 67 9.93 9.40 4.31
CA ALA A 67 11.35 9.16 4.24
C ALA A 67 11.68 7.83 4.94
N PHE A 68 12.49 7.01 4.29
CA PHE A 68 13.06 5.83 4.89
C PHE A 68 13.96 6.21 6.09
N ASP A 69 13.72 5.57 7.24
CA ASP A 69 14.53 5.75 8.45
C ASP A 69 15.54 4.61 8.61
N LYS A 70 15.04 3.38 8.80
CA LYS A 70 15.89 2.21 9.03
C LYS A 70 15.18 0.89 8.72
N VAL A 71 15.96 -0.15 8.42
CA VAL A 71 15.47 -1.53 8.46
C VAL A 71 15.38 -1.99 9.92
N ILE A 72 14.23 -2.53 10.30
CA ILE A 72 13.98 -3.08 11.65
C ILE A 72 14.25 -4.58 11.65
N PHE A 73 13.81 -5.28 10.61
CA PHE A 73 13.90 -6.72 10.51
C PHE A 73 13.96 -7.14 9.04
N SER A 74 14.83 -8.09 8.70
CA SER A 74 14.77 -8.78 7.41
C SER A 74 14.94 -10.29 7.64
N GLN A 75 14.16 -11.07 6.90
CA GLN A 75 14.21 -12.52 6.94
C GLN A 75 14.01 -13.10 5.55
N THR A 76 14.81 -14.12 5.26
CA THR A 76 14.65 -14.98 4.09
C THR A 76 14.55 -16.44 4.57
N GLN A 77 13.46 -17.13 4.24
CA GLN A 77 13.27 -18.55 4.52
C GLN A 77 12.88 -19.27 3.23
N GLY A 78 13.84 -19.96 2.62
CA GLY A 78 13.66 -20.54 1.29
C GLY A 78 13.34 -19.45 0.27
N ASN A 79 12.18 -19.55 -0.38
CA ASN A 79 11.69 -18.56 -1.33
C ASN A 79 10.92 -17.40 -0.68
N LEU A 80 10.56 -17.51 0.60
CA LEU A 80 9.79 -16.49 1.31
C LEU A 80 10.70 -15.39 1.83
N LYS A 81 10.40 -14.15 1.46
CA LYS A 81 11.17 -12.98 1.89
C LYS A 81 10.28 -11.96 2.58
N LYS A 82 10.76 -11.43 3.71
CA LYS A 82 10.07 -10.40 4.49
C LYS A 82 11.05 -9.33 4.92
N VAL A 83 10.67 -8.06 4.74
CA VAL A 83 11.41 -6.92 5.27
C VAL A 83 10.45 -6.02 6.03
N VAL A 84 10.85 -5.61 7.23
CA VAL A 84 10.19 -4.60 8.04
C VAL A 84 11.14 -3.41 8.16
N PHE A 85 10.66 -2.22 7.84
CA PHE A 85 11.41 -0.97 7.97
C PHE A 85 10.53 0.13 8.56
N SER A 86 11.16 1.20 9.03
CA SER A 86 10.47 2.39 9.51
C SER A 86 10.45 3.49 8.45
N LEU A 87 9.30 4.15 8.32
CA LEU A 87 9.15 5.40 7.57
C LEU A 87 8.89 6.54 8.55
N LYS A 88 9.40 7.71 8.19
CA LYS A 88 9.15 8.98 8.87
C LYS A 88 8.39 9.93 7.93
N ASP A 89 7.30 10.54 8.40
CA ASP A 89 6.62 11.60 7.65
C ASP A 89 7.23 12.98 7.92
N PHE A 90 6.67 14.01 7.28
CA PHE A 90 7.08 15.40 7.49
C PHE A 90 6.78 15.92 8.91
N SER A 91 5.75 15.37 9.57
CA SER A 91 5.35 15.72 10.94
C SER A 91 6.34 15.17 11.98
N GLY A 92 7.16 14.20 11.58
CA GLY A 92 8.11 13.52 12.44
C GLY A 92 7.59 12.23 13.06
N ASP A 93 6.40 11.80 12.67
CA ASP A 93 5.80 10.53 13.09
C ASP A 93 6.46 9.37 12.36
N PHE A 94 6.51 8.22 13.03
CA PHE A 94 7.07 7.00 12.47
C PHE A 94 6.03 5.90 12.36
N ILE A 95 6.08 5.14 11.27
CA ILE A 95 5.31 3.91 11.10
C ILE A 95 6.19 2.77 10.61
N ASN A 96 5.90 1.57 11.09
CA ASN A 96 6.58 0.36 10.63
C ASN A 96 5.88 -0.20 9.40
N CYS A 97 6.62 -0.39 8.32
CA CYS A 97 6.13 -0.93 7.07
C CYS A 97 6.69 -2.33 6.83
N THR A 98 5.86 -3.26 6.35
CA THR A 98 6.30 -4.61 5.97
C THR A 98 6.10 -4.85 4.48
N LEU A 99 7.17 -5.28 3.81
CA LEU A 99 7.13 -5.80 2.45
C LEU A 99 7.33 -7.32 2.45
N TRP A 100 6.74 -7.97 1.46
CA TRP A 100 6.88 -9.39 1.22
C TRP A 100 7.41 -9.68 -0.19
N GLU A 101 8.08 -10.82 -0.32
CA GLU A 101 8.49 -11.46 -1.57
C GLU A 101 9.20 -10.53 -2.56
N SER A 102 8.60 -10.31 -3.72
CA SER A 102 9.15 -9.52 -4.81
C SER A 102 9.38 -8.06 -4.40
N HIS A 103 8.52 -7.49 -3.55
CA HIS A 103 8.67 -6.11 -3.06
C HIS A 103 9.83 -6.02 -2.07
N ALA A 104 9.92 -6.98 -1.14
CA ALA A 104 11.05 -7.08 -0.22
C ALA A 104 12.39 -7.26 -0.97
N THR A 105 12.39 -8.07 -2.03
CA THR A 105 13.58 -8.30 -2.86
C THR A 105 14.01 -7.05 -3.62
N LYS A 106 13.06 -6.32 -4.24
CA LYS A 106 13.33 -5.06 -4.93
C LYS A 106 13.88 -4.00 -3.97
N PHE A 107 13.25 -3.86 -2.81
CA PHE A 107 13.67 -2.94 -1.76
C PHE A 107 15.12 -3.22 -1.33
N GLU A 108 15.46 -4.46 -0.95
CA GLU A 108 16.82 -4.77 -0.50
C GLU A 108 17.86 -4.58 -1.60
N LYS A 109 17.52 -4.93 -2.85
CA LYS A 109 18.44 -4.72 -3.97
C LYS A 109 18.77 -3.24 -4.11
N TYR A 110 17.77 -2.36 -4.01
CA TYR A 110 17.97 -0.91 -4.07
C TYR A 110 18.73 -0.40 -2.85
N TYR A 111 18.28 -0.76 -1.65
CA TYR A 111 18.89 -0.38 -0.37
C TYR A 111 20.38 -0.74 -0.31
N ASN A 112 20.74 -1.98 -0.65
CA ASN A 112 22.13 -2.45 -0.61
C ASN A 112 23.03 -1.82 -1.68
N SER A 113 22.47 -1.27 -2.77
CA SER A 113 23.25 -0.64 -3.84
C SER A 113 23.38 0.87 -3.70
N HIS A 114 22.54 1.51 -2.86
CA HIS A 114 22.43 2.98 -2.76
C HIS A 114 22.52 3.50 -1.33
N CYS A 115 22.89 2.65 -0.36
CA CYS A 115 23.04 3.10 1.02
C CYS A 115 24.12 4.18 1.10
N ASN A 116 23.75 5.38 1.57
CA ASN A 116 24.61 6.51 2.01
C ASN A 116 24.77 7.73 1.07
N VAL A 117 23.97 7.90 0.01
CA VAL A 117 24.12 9.09 -0.86
C VAL A 117 23.01 10.12 -0.68
N GLU A 118 21.74 9.71 -0.54
CA GLU A 118 20.57 10.60 -0.46
C GLU A 118 19.43 10.00 0.38
N PRO A 119 18.54 10.84 0.96
CA PRO A 119 17.35 10.35 1.66
C PRO A 119 16.42 9.58 0.69
N MET A 120 16.17 8.31 0.97
CA MET A 120 15.25 7.49 0.18
C MET A 120 13.80 7.83 0.57
N ILE A 121 13.05 8.44 -0.35
CA ILE A 121 11.61 8.64 -0.19
C ILE A 121 10.88 7.42 -0.75
N ILE A 122 9.96 6.87 0.04
CA ILE A 122 9.18 5.69 -0.33
C ILE A 122 7.70 6.08 -0.42
N LEU A 123 7.12 5.74 -1.57
CA LEU A 123 5.69 5.77 -1.85
C LEU A 123 5.17 4.33 -1.77
N LEU A 124 4.27 4.04 -0.83
CA LEU A 124 3.57 2.76 -0.78
C LEU A 124 2.11 2.98 -1.13
N THR A 125 1.63 2.31 -2.18
CA THR A 125 0.23 2.35 -2.58
C THR A 125 -0.49 1.06 -2.28
N HIS A 126 -1.81 1.14 -2.11
CA HIS A 126 -2.67 -0.02 -1.82
C HIS A 126 -2.23 -0.82 -0.59
N ALA A 127 -1.72 -0.14 0.43
CA ALA A 127 -1.22 -0.75 1.65
C ALA A 127 -2.36 -1.03 2.64
N ARG A 128 -2.19 -2.06 3.47
CA ARG A 128 -3.14 -2.45 4.52
C ARG A 128 -2.62 -2.01 5.88
N ILE A 129 -3.50 -1.42 6.67
CA ILE A 129 -3.23 -1.14 8.09
C ILE A 129 -3.42 -2.44 8.88
N LYS A 130 -2.48 -2.73 9.78
CA LYS A 130 -2.60 -3.81 10.76
C LYS A 130 -2.12 -3.32 12.12
N GLU A 131 -2.95 -3.57 13.12
CA GLU A 131 -2.57 -3.32 14.51
C GLU A 131 -1.55 -4.37 14.95
N GLY A 132 -0.43 -3.93 15.52
CA GLY A 132 0.56 -4.83 16.13
C GLY A 132 0.05 -5.40 17.44
N GLN A 133 0.68 -6.48 17.91
CA GLN A 133 0.56 -6.89 19.31
C GLN A 133 1.50 -5.98 20.13
N GLY A 134 1.01 -4.82 20.54
CA GLY A 134 1.73 -3.76 21.25
C GLY A 134 1.20 -2.35 20.90
N ASP A 135 1.82 -1.29 21.41
CA ASP A 135 1.50 0.11 21.03
C ASP A 135 1.98 0.47 19.61
N ASP A 136 2.63 -0.47 18.90
CA ASP A 136 3.16 -0.27 17.56
C ASP A 136 2.14 -0.65 16.47
N ASN A 137 1.81 0.29 15.59
CA ASN A 137 1.02 0.04 14.39
C ASN A 137 1.91 -0.31 13.19
N PHE A 138 1.46 -1.28 12.40
CA PHE A 138 2.16 -1.74 11.19
C PHE A 138 1.34 -1.46 9.94
N VAL A 139 2.00 -1.00 8.89
CA VAL A 139 1.44 -0.95 7.54
C VAL A 139 2.07 -2.07 6.72
N HIS A 140 1.26 -2.84 6.00
CA HIS A 140 1.71 -3.94 5.16
C HIS A 140 1.41 -3.63 3.70
N SER A 141 2.39 -3.78 2.81
CA SER A 141 2.06 -4.04 1.40
C SER A 141 1.98 -5.56 1.21
N ASN A 142 0.77 -6.12 1.21
CA ASN A 142 0.59 -7.51 0.84
C ASN A 142 0.30 -7.58 -0.66
N VAL A 143 1.05 -8.41 -1.38
CA VAL A 143 0.69 -8.80 -2.76
C VAL A 143 0.48 -10.31 -2.79
N GLY A 144 -0.71 -10.72 -2.35
CA GLY A 144 -1.40 -11.82 -3.02
C GLY A 144 -2.32 -11.19 -4.08
N PRO A 145 -2.81 -11.95 -5.06
CA PRO A 145 -3.82 -11.41 -5.97
C PRO A 145 -4.96 -10.82 -5.14
N LEU A 146 -5.38 -9.59 -5.47
CA LEU A 146 -6.64 -9.01 -4.99
C LEU A 146 -7.85 -9.65 -5.70
N PHE A 147 -7.74 -10.95 -6.01
CA PHE A 147 -8.71 -11.75 -6.73
C PHE A 147 -8.87 -13.10 -6.04
#